data_AF-A0A161SY94-F1
#
_entry.id   AF-A0A161SY94-F1
#
_cell.length_a   1.000
_cell.length_b   1.000
_cell.length_c   1.000
_cell.angle_alpha   90.00
_cell.angle_beta   90.00
_cell.angle_gamma   90.00
#
_symmetry.space_group_name_H-M   'P 1'
#
loop_
_entity.id
_entity.type
_entity.pdbx_description
1 polymer ?
#
loop_
_entity_poly.entity_id
_entity_poly.type
_entity_poly.pdbx_seq_one_letter_code
_entity_poly.pdbx_strand_id
1 'polypeptide(L)'
;MRWQIEILFKTWKSFFQIHHCKKIKIERLQCHLYGQLIAILLCSSIMFQMRQLLLMKKKRELSEYKAIYMIKDYFLLLFQTIQKNTQELSKVLLRLFNLLQQNGRKSHR
;
A
#
# COMPACT_ATOMS: atom_id res chain seq x y z
N MET A 1 8.22 12.49 -13.74
CA MET A 1 7.36 11.27 -13.76
C MET A 1 8.15 9.96 -13.75
N ARG A 2 9.16 9.72 -14.63
CA ARG A 2 9.92 8.45 -14.67
C ARG A 2 10.51 8.02 -13.31
N TRP A 3 11.11 8.95 -12.58
CA TRP A 3 11.73 8.68 -11.28
C TRP A 3 10.73 8.20 -10.20
N GLN A 4 9.50 8.73 -10.20
CA GLN A 4 8.47 8.26 -9.25
C GLN A 4 8.05 6.82 -9.57
N ILE A 5 7.87 6.50 -10.85
CA ILE A 5 7.59 5.13 -11.28
C ILE A 5 8.72 4.19 -10.84
N GLU A 6 9.97 4.61 -11.02
CA GLU A 6 11.13 3.80 -10.64
C GLU A 6 11.23 3.55 -9.12
N ILE A 7 10.99 4.58 -8.30
CA ILE A 7 10.91 4.43 -6.84
C ILE A 7 9.81 3.47 -6.43
N LEU A 8 8.67 3.58 -7.07
CA LEU A 8 7.51 2.77 -6.78
C LEU A 8 7.80 1.29 -7.12
N PHE A 9 8.42 1.02 -8.28
CA PHE A 9 8.93 -0.31 -8.62
C PHE A 9 10.03 -0.83 -7.69
N LYS A 10 10.96 0.02 -7.24
CA LYS A 10 12.00 -0.36 -6.25
C LYS A 10 11.36 -0.76 -4.92
N THR A 11 10.37 0.01 -4.47
CA THR A 11 9.59 -0.24 -3.27
C THR A 11 8.80 -1.54 -3.38
N TRP A 12 8.19 -1.79 -4.54
CA TRP A 12 7.46 -3.02 -4.81
C TRP A 12 8.34 -4.26 -4.81
N LYS A 13 9.50 -4.21 -5.48
CA LYS A 13 10.46 -5.31 -5.46
C LYS A 13 10.88 -5.64 -4.03
N SER A 14 11.23 -4.63 -3.23
CA SER A 14 11.67 -4.82 -1.84
C SER A 14 10.56 -5.37 -0.94
N PHE A 15 9.36 -4.77 -0.96
CA PHE A 15 8.31 -5.14 -0.01
C PHE A 15 7.45 -6.32 -0.43
N PHE A 16 7.20 -6.51 -1.72
CA PHE A 16 6.30 -7.57 -2.21
C PHE A 16 7.06 -8.75 -2.81
N GLN A 17 8.40 -8.68 -2.90
CA GLN A 17 9.26 -9.77 -3.36
C GLN A 17 8.87 -10.37 -4.71
N ILE A 18 8.35 -9.54 -5.64
CA ILE A 18 7.89 -9.96 -6.98
C ILE A 18 8.98 -10.71 -7.76
N HIS A 19 10.25 -10.43 -7.47
CA HIS A 19 11.41 -11.03 -8.13
C HIS A 19 11.72 -12.45 -7.63
N HIS A 20 11.11 -12.89 -6.53
CA HIS A 20 11.41 -14.18 -5.91
C HIS A 20 10.47 -15.28 -6.43
N CYS A 21 10.77 -15.84 -7.60
CA CYS A 21 10.04 -16.98 -8.15
C CYS A 21 10.60 -18.32 -7.63
N LYS A 22 9.81 -19.04 -6.83
CA LYS A 22 10.12 -20.44 -6.50
C LYS A 22 9.75 -21.34 -7.69
N LYS A 23 10.53 -22.40 -7.94
CA LYS A 23 10.16 -23.45 -8.92
C LYS A 23 8.92 -24.20 -8.40
N ILE A 24 7.74 -23.82 -8.90
CA ILE A 24 6.44 -24.41 -8.58
C ILE A 24 5.70 -24.62 -9.92
N LYS A 25 4.67 -25.48 -9.94
CA LYS A 25 3.73 -25.61 -11.06
C LYS A 25 3.23 -24.24 -11.56
N ILE A 26 3.09 -24.10 -12.87
CA ILE A 26 2.80 -22.84 -13.56
C ILE A 26 1.50 -22.20 -13.07
N GLU A 27 0.47 -22.99 -12.79
CA GLU A 27 -0.83 -22.50 -12.33
C GLU A 27 -0.72 -21.84 -10.95
N ARG A 28 0.07 -22.44 -10.04
CA ARG A 28 0.34 -21.85 -8.73
C ARG A 28 1.21 -20.61 -8.83
N LEU A 29 2.18 -20.60 -9.75
CA LEU A 29 3.01 -19.43 -10.01
C LEU A 29 2.16 -18.25 -10.53
N GLN A 30 1.29 -18.50 -11.51
CA GLN A 30 0.36 -17.51 -12.04
C GLN A 30 -0.57 -16.97 -10.95
N CYS A 31 -1.20 -17.84 -10.16
CA CYS A 31 -2.07 -17.44 -9.05
C CYS A 31 -1.32 -16.58 -8.02
N HIS A 32 -0.11 -16.98 -7.63
CA HIS A 32 0.73 -16.19 -6.72
C HIS A 32 1.06 -14.81 -7.30
N LEU A 33 1.44 -14.76 -8.57
CA LEU A 33 1.78 -13.52 -9.27
C LEU A 33 0.57 -12.58 -9.37
N TYR A 34 -0.61 -13.09 -9.74
CA TYR A 34 -1.84 -12.29 -9.75
C TYR A 34 -2.19 -11.77 -8.35
N GLY A 35 -2.10 -12.61 -7.32
CA GLY A 35 -2.33 -12.20 -5.94
C GLY A 35 -1.38 -11.09 -5.49
N GLN A 36 -0.09 -11.20 -5.83
CA GLN A 36 0.90 -10.16 -5.56
C GLN A 36 0.57 -8.86 -6.31
N LEU A 37 0.22 -8.93 -7.60
CA LEU A 37 -0.15 -7.75 -8.39
C LEU A 37 -1.39 -7.05 -7.84
N ILE A 38 -2.41 -7.80 -7.44
CA ILE A 38 -3.63 -7.26 -6.81
C ILE A 38 -3.28 -6.58 -5.48
N ALA A 39 -2.45 -7.20 -4.64
CA ALA A 39 -2.02 -6.62 -3.37
C ALA A 39 -1.26 -5.30 -3.57
N ILE A 40 -0.36 -5.27 -4.56
CA ILE A 40 0.41 -4.09 -4.95
C ILE A 40 -0.51 -2.97 -5.42
N LEU A 41 -1.46 -3.29 -6.30
CA LEU A 41 -2.42 -2.34 -6.84
C LEU A 41 -3.25 -1.72 -5.71
N LEU A 42 -3.80 -2.56 -4.83
CA LEU A 42 -4.59 -2.10 -3.68
C LEU A 42 -3.77 -1.22 -2.73
N CYS A 43 -2.56 -1.64 -2.33
CA CYS A 43 -1.70 -0.86 -1.46
C CYS A 43 -1.31 0.49 -2.08
N SER A 44 -1.01 0.50 -3.38
CA SER A 44 -0.59 1.71 -4.10
C SER A 44 -1.76 2.69 -4.27
N SER A 45 -2.95 2.19 -4.58
CA SER A 45 -4.17 2.99 -4.66
C SER A 45 -4.50 3.63 -3.31
N ILE A 46 -4.46 2.87 -2.22
CA ILE A 46 -4.71 3.41 -0.87
C ILE A 46 -3.65 4.47 -0.52
N MET A 47 -2.37 4.20 -0.79
CA MET A 47 -1.30 5.18 -0.53
C MET A 47 -1.54 6.48 -1.27
N PHE A 48 -1.87 6.41 -2.56
CA PHE A 48 -2.11 7.59 -3.38
C PHE A 48 -3.31 8.40 -2.85
N GLN A 49 -4.43 7.73 -2.57
CA GLN A 49 -5.63 8.37 -2.00
C GLN A 49 -5.35 9.01 -0.63
N MET A 50 -4.68 8.31 0.28
CA MET A 50 -4.33 8.83 1.60
C MET A 50 -3.39 10.05 1.51
N ARG A 51 -2.41 10.01 0.61
CA ARG A 51 -1.50 11.13 0.35
C ARG A 51 -2.26 12.35 -0.16
N GLN A 52 -3.14 12.18 -1.16
CA GLN A 52 -3.94 13.28 -1.70
C GLN A 52 -4.84 13.89 -0.62
N LEU A 53 -5.54 13.06 0.17
CA LEU A 53 -6.38 13.51 1.26
C LEU A 53 -5.59 14.29 2.34
N LEU A 54 -4.41 13.82 2.73
CA LEU A 54 -3.56 14.52 3.70
C LEU A 54 -3.02 15.84 3.15
N LEU A 55 -2.64 15.87 1.87
CA LEU A 55 -2.16 17.08 1.21
C LEU A 55 -3.27 18.13 1.14
N MET A 56 -4.46 17.75 0.68
CA MET A 56 -5.59 18.68 0.55
C MET A 56 -6.12 19.17 1.90
N LYS A 57 -6.33 18.26 2.86
CA LYS A 57 -6.99 18.61 4.15
C LYS A 57 -6.04 19.18 5.19
N LYS A 58 -4.76 18.80 5.16
CA LYS A 58 -3.80 19.13 6.22
C LYS A 58 -2.53 19.81 5.70
N LYS A 59 -2.38 20.01 4.38
CA LYS A 59 -1.17 20.55 3.74
C LYS A 59 0.11 19.81 4.17
N ARG A 60 0.00 18.48 4.35
CA ARG A 60 1.12 17.63 4.77
C ARG A 60 1.56 16.70 3.66
N GLU A 61 2.86 16.69 3.37
CA GLU A 61 3.45 15.67 2.49
C GLU A 61 3.69 14.37 3.25
N LEU A 62 3.23 13.27 2.65
CA LEU A 62 3.43 11.91 3.12
C LEU A 62 4.60 11.27 2.36
N SER A 63 5.49 10.58 3.07
CA SER A 63 6.54 9.76 2.44
C SER A 63 5.94 8.51 1.82
N GLU A 64 6.09 8.34 0.49
CA GLU A 64 5.56 7.19 -0.26
C GLU A 64 6.06 5.85 0.31
N TYR A 65 7.35 5.75 0.62
CA TYR A 65 7.96 4.55 1.18
C TYR A 65 7.38 4.21 2.56
N LYS A 66 7.32 5.18 3.47
CA LYS A 66 6.82 4.97 4.84
C LYS A 66 5.32 4.66 4.83
N ALA A 67 4.57 5.29 3.92
CA ALA A 67 3.15 5.02 3.73
C ALA A 67 2.90 3.59 3.24
N ILE A 68 3.60 3.14 2.20
CA ILE A 68 3.47 1.77 1.69
C ILE A 68 3.82 0.75 2.78
N TYR A 69 4.86 0.99 3.56
CA TYR A 69 5.24 0.13 4.69
C TYR A 69 4.08 0.00 5.70
N MET A 70 3.54 1.12 6.17
CA MET A 70 2.44 1.12 7.14
C MET A 70 1.15 0.52 6.57
N ILE A 71 0.84 0.77 5.29
CA ILE A 71 -0.35 0.23 4.61
C ILE A 71 -0.24 -1.29 4.44
N LYS A 72 0.96 -1.80 4.14
CA LYS A 72 1.21 -3.23 4.01
C LYS A 72 0.87 -3.98 5.30
N ASP A 73 1.21 -3.44 6.47
CA ASP A 73 0.85 -4.05 7.75
C ASP A 73 -0.67 -4.12 7.97
N TYR A 74 -1.41 -3.18 7.40
CA TYR A 74 -2.88 -3.14 7.43
C TYR A 74 -3.53 -3.99 6.34
N PHE A 75 -2.77 -4.56 5.40
CA PHE A 75 -3.33 -5.21 4.21
C PHE A 75 -4.26 -6.38 4.54
N LEU A 76 -3.88 -7.23 5.50
CA LEU A 76 -4.72 -8.36 5.91
C LEU A 76 -6.03 -7.88 6.54
N LEU A 77 -5.99 -6.84 7.38
CA LEU A 77 -7.16 -6.27 8.02
C LEU A 77 -8.10 -5.60 7.01
N LEU A 78 -7.52 -4.91 6.01
CA LEU A 78 -8.28 -4.33 4.90
C LEU A 78 -8.98 -5.43 4.10
N PHE A 79 -8.28 -6.50 3.75
CA PHE A 79 -8.87 -7.62 3.02
C PHE A 79 -10.03 -8.27 3.79
N GLN A 80 -9.86 -8.52 5.08
CA GLN A 80 -10.92 -9.07 5.93
C GLN A 80 -12.13 -8.15 6.07
N THR A 81 -11.92 -6.84 6.18
CA THR A 81 -13.02 -5.87 6.34
C THR A 81 -13.78 -5.62 5.05
N ILE A 82 -13.11 -5.66 3.88
CA ILE A 82 -13.75 -5.60 2.56
C ILE A 82 -14.77 -6.72 2.40
N GLN A 83 -14.47 -7.92 2.91
CA GLN A 83 -15.38 -9.07 2.83
C GLN A 83 -16.58 -9.01 3.78
N LYS A 84 -16.53 -8.17 4.82
CA LYS A 84 -17.56 -8.12 5.88
C LYS A 84 -18.61 -7.03 5.62
N ASN A 85 -18.23 -5.76 5.73
CA ASN A 85 -19.16 -4.63 5.57
C ASN A 85 -18.40 -3.31 5.33
N THR A 86 -19.04 -2.38 4.62
CA THR A 86 -18.50 -1.06 4.27
C THR A 86 -18.28 -0.15 5.48
N GLN A 87 -19.07 -0.32 6.55
CA GLN A 87 -18.93 0.47 7.78
C GLN A 87 -17.66 0.11 8.57
N GLU A 88 -17.27 -1.17 8.61
CA GLU A 88 -16.04 -1.58 9.28
C GLU A 88 -14.81 -1.19 8.45
N LEU A 89 -14.93 -1.26 7.12
CA LEU A 89 -13.90 -0.78 6.21
C LEU A 89 -13.62 0.72 6.44
N SER A 90 -14.65 1.56 6.55
CA SER A 90 -14.48 3.00 6.77
C SER A 90 -13.79 3.28 8.11
N LYS A 91 -14.12 2.55 9.18
CA LYS A 91 -13.44 2.64 10.49
C LYS A 91 -11.95 2.30 10.37
N VAL A 92 -11.60 1.21 9.66
CA VAL A 92 -10.21 0.81 9.46
C VAL A 92 -9.45 1.84 8.63
N LEU A 93 -10.05 2.36 7.55
CA LEU A 93 -9.45 3.40 6.73
C LEU A 93 -9.22 4.69 7.50
N LEU A 94 -10.14 5.09 8.38
CA LEU A 94 -9.97 6.25 9.26
C LEU A 94 -8.84 6.05 10.27
N ARG A 95 -8.72 4.87 10.87
CA ARG A 95 -7.60 4.52 11.76
C ARG A 95 -6.27 4.58 11.01
N LEU A 96 -6.21 4.01 9.81
CA LEU A 96 -5.04 4.05 8.95
C LEU A 96 -4.67 5.50 8.59
N PHE A 97 -5.64 6.33 8.22
CA PHE A 97 -5.42 7.75 7.94
C PHE A 97 -4.78 8.49 9.14
N ASN A 98 -5.31 8.28 10.35
CA ASN A 98 -4.76 8.90 11.56
C ASN A 98 -3.32 8.44 11.84
N LEU A 99 -3.03 7.16 11.65
CA LEU A 99 -1.69 6.60 11.84
C LEU A 99 -0.70 7.16 10.82
N LEU A 100 -1.10 7.24 9.55
CA LEU A 100 -0.31 7.86 8.48
C LEU A 100 -0.06 9.35 8.75
N GLN A 101 -1.05 10.06 9.30
CA GLN A 101 -0.92 11.47 9.66
C GLN A 101 0.13 11.72 10.74
N GLN A 102 0.20 10.83 11.74
CA GLN A 102 1.15 10.95 12.87
C GLN A 102 2.56 10.54 12.43
N ASN A 103 2.67 9.42 11.71
CA ASN A 103 3.96 8.76 11.52
C ASN A 103 4.55 8.92 10.12
N GLY A 104 3.73 9.24 9.11
CA GLY A 104 4.13 9.24 7.70
C GLY A 104 4.72 10.53 7.17
N ARG A 105 4.91 11.55 8.02
CA ARG A 105 5.42 12.86 7.59
C ARG A 105 6.78 12.70 6.91
N LYS A 106 6.92 13.31 5.73
CA LYS A 106 8.19 13.33 5.01
C LYS A 106 9.20 14.13 5.83
N SER A 107 10.28 13.48 6.24
CA SER A 107 11.41 14.16 6.87
C SER A 107 12.11 14.99 5.79
N HIS A 108 12.15 16.31 5.95
CA HIS A 108 13.11 17.12 5.20
C HIS A 108 14.47 16.90 5.85
N ARG A 109 15.34 16.18 5.15
CA ARG A 109 16.77 16.09 5.46
C ARG A 109 17.51 16.73 4.29
#